data_AF-A0A952ZDN9-F1
#
_entry.id   AF-A0A952ZDN9-F1
#
_cell.length_a   1.000
_cell.length_b   1.000
_cell.length_c   1.000
_cell.angle_alpha   90.00
_cell.angle_beta   90.00
_cell.angle_gamma   90.00
#
_symmetry.space_group_name_H-M   'P 1'
#
loop_
_entity.id
_entity.type
_entity.pdbx_description
1 polymer ?
#
loop_
_entity_poly.entity_id
_entity_poly.type
_entity_poly.pdbx_seq_one_letter_code
_entity_poly.pdbx_strand_id
1 'polypeptide(L)'
;MRRFDPHEHARNVLGEKLQACSEKPLTGFFRDGCCNTSPEDVGVHTVCAVMTAEFLEFSKARGNDLSTPVPDFGFPGLKPGDRWCLCAPRWREALDAGRAPRVVLAATHEASLEFASLEDFKKHAIDLS
;
A
#
# COMPACT_ATOMS: atom_id res chain seq x y z
N MET A 1 -29.98 11.32 -5.94
CA MET A 1 -29.08 10.43 -6.68
C MET A 1 -27.87 10.16 -5.78
N ARG A 2 -27.80 9.00 -5.11
CA ARG A 2 -26.63 8.69 -4.27
C ARG A 2 -25.45 8.47 -5.21
N ARG A 3 -24.39 9.26 -5.07
CA ARG A 3 -23.14 9.03 -5.78
C ARG A 3 -22.58 7.70 -5.26
N PHE A 4 -22.22 6.78 -6.15
CA PHE A 4 -21.47 5.59 -5.78
C PHE A 4 -20.16 6.07 -5.17
N ASP A 5 -19.99 5.87 -3.87
CA ASP A 5 -18.73 6.10 -3.20
C ASP A 5 -17.94 4.78 -3.24
N PRO A 6 -16.86 4.67 -4.03
CA PRO A 6 -16.05 3.46 -4.10
C PRO A 6 -15.39 3.10 -2.75
N HIS A 7 -15.48 3.98 -1.74
CA HIS A 7 -14.98 3.76 -0.38
C HIS A 7 -16.02 3.23 0.61
N GLU A 8 -17.32 3.29 0.31
CA GLU A 8 -18.39 3.13 1.32
C GLU A 8 -18.37 1.75 2.00
N HIS A 9 -17.75 0.75 1.35
CA HIS A 9 -17.68 -0.63 1.82
C HIS A 9 -16.25 -1.20 1.92
N ALA A 10 -15.23 -0.39 1.63
CA ALA A 10 -13.85 -0.84 1.71
C ALA A 10 -13.47 -1.11 3.17
N ARG A 11 -12.99 -2.33 3.45
CA ARG A 11 -12.56 -2.75 4.78
C ARG A 11 -11.05 -2.92 4.84
N ASN A 12 -10.49 -2.66 6.01
CA ASN A 12 -9.10 -2.94 6.30
C ASN A 12 -8.90 -4.40 6.72
N VAL A 13 -7.64 -4.84 6.85
CA VAL A 13 -7.28 -6.21 7.27
C VAL A 13 -7.74 -6.60 8.69
N LEU A 14 -8.24 -5.64 9.47
CA LEU A 14 -8.85 -5.88 10.79
C LEU A 14 -10.37 -6.04 10.73
N GLY A 15 -10.97 -5.91 9.54
CA GLY A 15 -12.41 -5.98 9.31
C GLY A 15 -13.16 -4.66 9.59
N GLU A 16 -12.43 -3.57 9.87
CA GLU A 16 -13.01 -2.25 10.11
C GLU A 16 -13.05 -1.41 8.83
N LYS A 17 -13.64 -0.21 8.88
CA LYS A 17 -13.62 0.72 7.75
C LYS A 17 -12.19 1.06 7.35
N LEU A 18 -11.89 1.03 6.05
CA LEU A 18 -10.59 1.41 5.51
C LEU A 18 -10.31 2.90 5.77
N GLN A 19 -9.15 3.21 6.36
CA GLN A 19 -8.66 4.57 6.56
C GLN A 19 -7.81 5.05 5.38
N ALA A 20 -7.64 6.37 5.27
CA ALA A 20 -6.71 6.97 4.31
C ALA A 20 -5.26 6.57 4.63
N CYS A 21 -4.48 6.28 3.59
CA CYS A 21 -3.07 5.95 3.70
C CYS A 21 -2.19 7.20 3.64
N SER A 22 -2.36 8.03 2.60
CA SER A 22 -1.57 9.26 2.39
C SER A 22 -2.23 10.23 1.41
N GLU A 23 -2.26 11.51 1.76
CA GLU A 23 -2.65 12.59 0.85
C GLU A 23 -1.43 13.32 0.27
N LYS A 24 -0.26 13.19 0.90
CA LYS A 24 0.99 13.88 0.53
C LYS A 24 2.21 12.98 0.83
N PRO A 25 2.77 12.28 -0.17
CA PRO A 25 2.31 12.24 -1.56
C PRO A 25 0.95 11.54 -1.70
N LEU A 26 0.13 11.98 -2.67
CA LEU A 26 -1.18 11.40 -2.93
C LEU A 26 -1.03 9.98 -3.48
N THR A 27 -1.53 9.00 -2.75
CA THR A 27 -1.41 7.57 -3.07
C THR A 27 -2.74 6.98 -3.57
N GLY A 28 -2.77 5.67 -3.76
CA GLY A 28 -3.93 4.88 -4.13
C GLY A 28 -4.02 4.68 -5.64
N PHE A 29 -4.57 3.55 -6.06
CA PHE A 29 -4.79 3.25 -7.48
C PHE A 29 -5.65 4.34 -8.14
N PHE A 30 -6.72 4.77 -7.46
CA PHE A 30 -7.60 5.85 -7.92
C PHE A 30 -7.07 7.26 -7.63
N ARG A 31 -5.90 7.39 -6.99
CA ARG A 31 -5.34 8.68 -6.53
C ARG A 31 -6.28 9.46 -5.61
N ASP A 32 -6.89 8.78 -4.66
CA ASP A 32 -7.81 9.33 -3.64
C ASP A 32 -7.22 9.27 -2.21
N GLY A 33 -5.96 8.81 -2.09
CA GLY A 33 -5.26 8.67 -0.83
C GLY A 33 -5.56 7.39 -0.05
N CYS A 34 -6.43 6.52 -0.54
CA CYS A 34 -6.80 5.24 0.07
C CYS A 34 -6.20 4.05 -0.69
N CYS A 35 -5.99 2.93 0.00
CA CYS A 35 -5.56 1.67 -0.63
C CYS A 35 -6.76 0.77 -0.97
N ASN A 36 -7.87 1.36 -1.40
CA ASN A 36 -8.99 0.66 -2.01
C ASN A 36 -8.62 0.21 -3.42
N THR A 37 -9.37 -0.78 -3.92
CA THR A 37 -9.07 -1.46 -5.18
C THR A 37 -10.35 -1.77 -5.96
N SER A 38 -10.20 -2.13 -7.22
CA SER A 38 -11.26 -2.70 -8.05
C SER A 38 -10.68 -3.80 -8.95
N PRO A 39 -11.50 -4.53 -9.73
CA PRO A 39 -11.01 -5.54 -10.67
C PRO A 39 -10.04 -4.99 -11.73
N GLU A 40 -10.06 -3.68 -12.02
CA GLU A 40 -9.13 -3.02 -12.95
C GLU A 40 -7.73 -2.83 -12.35
N ASP A 41 -7.60 -2.83 -11.03
CA ASP A 41 -6.30 -2.75 -10.36
C ASP A 41 -5.63 -4.14 -10.31
N VAL A 42 -5.09 -4.54 -11.46
CA VAL A 42 -4.36 -5.82 -11.61
C VAL A 42 -3.13 -5.89 -10.68
N GLY A 43 -2.60 -4.73 -10.26
CA GLY A 43 -1.47 -4.65 -9.33
C GLY A 43 -1.87 -4.90 -7.88
N VAL A 44 -3.16 -4.74 -7.54
CA VAL A 44 -3.72 -4.89 -6.20
C VAL A 44 -2.99 -3.96 -5.20
N HIS A 45 -3.07 -2.65 -5.41
CA HIS A 45 -2.42 -1.61 -4.60
C HIS A 45 -3.12 -1.44 -3.24
N THR A 46 -3.15 -2.50 -2.44
CA THR A 46 -3.99 -2.60 -1.24
C THR A 46 -3.21 -2.52 0.07
N VAL A 47 -1.87 -2.51 0.04
CA VAL A 47 -1.04 -2.47 1.24
C VAL A 47 -0.56 -1.05 1.51
N CYS A 48 -1.02 -0.41 2.60
CA CYS A 48 -0.46 0.88 3.02
C CYS A 48 0.86 0.65 3.75
N ALA A 49 1.96 0.85 3.05
CA ALA A 49 3.31 0.66 3.57
C ALA A 49 4.02 1.99 3.83
N VAL A 50 4.93 1.98 4.80
CA VAL A 50 5.84 3.09 5.09
C VAL A 50 7.17 2.78 4.44
N MET A 51 7.57 3.61 3.49
CA MET A 51 8.79 3.40 2.72
C MET A 51 10.02 3.47 3.62
N THR A 52 10.97 2.58 3.40
CA THR A 52 12.32 2.64 3.98
C THR A 52 13.34 2.70 2.85
N ALA A 53 14.54 3.20 3.11
CA ALA A 53 15.61 3.24 2.11
C ALA A 53 15.90 1.82 1.59
N GLU A 54 15.99 0.85 2.50
CA GLU A 54 16.27 -0.56 2.20
C GLU A 54 15.19 -1.19 1.31
N PHE A 55 13.91 -0.91 1.58
CA PHE A 55 12.82 -1.39 0.75
C PHE A 55 12.83 -0.73 -0.64
N LEU A 56 13.07 0.58 -0.73
CA LEU A 56 13.11 1.28 -2.01
C LEU A 56 14.24 0.75 -2.90
N GLU A 57 15.43 0.51 -2.34
CA GLU A 57 16.55 -0.11 -3.03
C GLU A 57 16.21 -1.55 -3.48
N PHE A 58 15.63 -2.35 -2.59
CA PHE A 58 15.19 -3.71 -2.91
C PHE A 58 14.15 -3.72 -4.04
N SER A 59 13.12 -2.87 -3.95
CA SER A 59 12.04 -2.79 -4.92
C SER A 59 12.56 -2.39 -6.29
N LYS A 60 13.46 -1.39 -6.34
CA LYS A 60 14.15 -0.98 -7.57
C LYS A 60 14.96 -2.12 -8.18
N ALA A 61 15.71 -2.88 -7.38
CA ALA A 61 16.46 -4.04 -7.85
C ALA A 61 15.58 -5.20 -8.34
N ARG A 62 14.28 -5.22 -7.97
CA ARG A 62 13.25 -6.14 -8.47
C ARG A 62 12.42 -5.58 -9.64
N GLY A 63 12.88 -4.48 -10.24
CA GLY A 63 12.23 -3.85 -11.39
C GLY A 63 11.00 -3.01 -11.04
N ASN A 64 10.81 -2.66 -9.76
CA ASN A 64 9.76 -1.77 -9.30
C ASN A 64 10.38 -0.51 -8.68
N ASP A 65 10.88 0.39 -9.53
CA ASP A 65 11.50 1.62 -9.07
C ASP A 65 10.44 2.62 -8.60
N LEU A 66 10.28 2.69 -7.27
CA LEU A 66 9.40 3.66 -6.62
C LEU A 66 10.14 4.94 -6.19
N SER A 67 11.45 5.04 -6.42
CA SER A 67 12.29 6.14 -5.95
C SER A 67 12.51 7.23 -7.00
N THR A 68 12.57 6.85 -8.28
CA THR A 68 12.77 7.80 -9.38
C THR A 68 11.47 8.53 -9.70
N PRO A 69 11.44 9.88 -9.68
CA PRO A 69 10.27 10.65 -10.09
C PRO A 69 9.92 10.39 -11.57
N VAL A 70 8.63 10.31 -11.87
CA VAL A 70 8.14 10.23 -13.25
C VAL A 70 7.08 11.33 -13.46
N PRO A 71 7.51 12.57 -13.81
CA PRO A 71 6.64 13.74 -13.90
C PRO A 71 5.47 13.59 -14.87
N ASP A 72 5.67 12.89 -15.98
CA ASP A 72 4.63 12.67 -17.00
C ASP A 72 3.42 11.88 -16.47
N PHE A 73 3.62 11.09 -15.41
CA PHE A 73 2.56 10.36 -14.71
C PHE A 73 2.18 10.98 -13.35
N GLY A 74 2.70 12.18 -13.05
CA GLY A 74 2.50 12.84 -11.76
C GLY A 74 3.06 12.07 -10.56
N PHE A 75 4.02 11.16 -10.79
CA PHE A 75 4.63 10.35 -9.73
C PHE A 75 5.86 11.08 -9.17
N PRO A 76 5.87 11.47 -7.88
CA PRO A 76 6.93 12.33 -7.33
C PRO A 76 8.25 11.59 -7.03
N GLY A 77 8.26 10.26 -7.07
CA GLY A 77 9.32 9.45 -6.48
C GLY A 77 9.23 9.47 -4.95
N LEU A 78 9.27 8.29 -4.34
CA LEU A 78 9.09 8.11 -2.91
C LEU A 78 10.40 8.18 -2.15
N LYS A 79 10.30 8.58 -0.89
CA LYS A 79 11.41 8.71 0.05
C LYS A 79 11.11 7.91 1.33
N PRO A 80 12.14 7.57 2.12
CA PRO A 80 11.93 6.97 3.43
C PRO A 80 10.97 7.81 4.28
N GLY A 81 9.99 7.16 4.92
CA GLY A 81 8.93 7.79 5.69
C GLY A 81 7.63 8.06 4.93
N ASP A 82 7.67 8.11 3.59
CA ASP A 82 6.44 8.24 2.79
C ASP A 82 5.53 7.03 3.00
N ARG A 83 4.22 7.29 3.05
CA ARG A 83 3.21 6.24 3.01
C ARG A 83 2.73 6.05 1.57
N TRP A 84 2.64 4.80 1.13
CA TRP A 84 2.21 4.47 -0.21
C TRP A 84 1.44 3.16 -0.27
N CYS A 85 0.47 3.10 -1.18
CA CYS A 85 -0.31 1.92 -1.46
C CYS A 85 0.50 1.04 -2.42
N LEU A 86 1.17 0.04 -1.87
CA LEU A 86 1.94 -0.94 -2.62
C LEU A 86 1.04 -2.04 -3.15
N CYS A 87 1.41 -2.57 -4.32
CA CYS A 87 0.91 -3.85 -4.81
C CYS A 87 1.12 -4.93 -3.74
N ALA A 88 0.06 -5.64 -3.35
CA ALA A 88 0.14 -6.74 -2.39
C ALA A 88 1.14 -7.84 -2.81
N PRO A 89 1.24 -8.24 -4.10
CA PRO A 89 2.29 -9.15 -4.56
C PRO A 89 3.71 -8.63 -4.30
N ARG A 90 3.94 -7.31 -4.43
CA ARG A 90 5.27 -6.70 -4.23
C ARG A 90 5.62 -6.61 -2.75
N TRP A 91 4.65 -6.34 -1.90
CA TRP A 91 4.86 -6.43 -0.45
C TRP A 91 5.17 -7.87 -0.03
N ARG A 92 4.46 -8.86 -0.61
CA ARG A 92 4.73 -10.28 -0.37
C ARG A 92 6.13 -10.71 -0.82
N GLU A 93 6.55 -10.29 -2.02
CA GLU A 93 7.92 -10.52 -2.51
C GLU A 93 8.98 -9.97 -1.54
N ALA A 94 8.74 -8.79 -0.98
CA ALA A 94 9.63 -8.20 0.03
C ALA A 94 9.59 -8.97 1.36
N LEU A 95 8.43 -9.46 1.79
CA LEU A 95 8.29 -10.31 2.98
C LEU A 95 9.13 -11.59 2.86
N ASP A 96 8.98 -12.31 1.75
CA ASP A 96 9.72 -13.56 1.50
C ASP A 96 11.25 -13.33 1.44
N ALA A 97 11.67 -12.12 1.06
CA ALA A 97 13.07 -11.70 1.04
C ALA A 97 13.58 -11.13 2.39
N GLY A 98 12.74 -11.05 3.43
CA GLY A 98 13.10 -10.42 4.70
C GLY A 98 13.32 -8.90 4.61
N ARG A 99 12.70 -8.24 3.63
CA ARG A 99 12.84 -6.81 3.31
C ARG A 99 11.49 -6.08 3.30
N ALA A 100 10.44 -6.68 3.87
CA ALA A 100 9.12 -6.06 3.91
C ALA A 100 9.16 -4.73 4.67
N PRO A 101 8.61 -3.65 4.08
CA PRO A 101 8.45 -2.39 4.79
C PRO A 101 7.35 -2.52 5.86
N ARG A 102 7.40 -1.63 6.85
CA ARG A 102 6.34 -1.52 7.86
C ARG A 102 5.00 -1.14 7.21
N VAL A 103 3.89 -1.53 7.84
CA VAL A 103 2.53 -1.32 7.33
C VAL A 103 1.65 -0.58 8.33
N VAL A 104 0.64 0.13 7.81
CA VAL A 104 -0.46 0.71 8.58
C VAL A 104 -1.67 -0.20 8.39
N LEU A 105 -2.03 -1.00 9.40
CA LEU A 105 -3.11 -1.97 9.29
C LEU A 105 -4.45 -1.30 9.01
N ALA A 106 -4.74 -0.19 9.68
CA ALA A 106 -6.01 0.52 9.54
C ALA A 106 -6.25 1.05 8.11
N ALA A 107 -5.18 1.25 7.33
CA ALA A 107 -5.19 1.73 5.95
C ALA A 107 -4.81 0.65 4.92
N THR A 108 -4.64 -0.61 5.34
CA THR A 108 -4.34 -1.74 4.44
C THR A 108 -5.62 -2.54 4.19
N HIS A 109 -6.03 -2.65 2.93
CA HIS A 109 -7.31 -3.24 2.54
C HIS A 109 -7.34 -4.77 2.71
N GLU A 110 -8.51 -5.32 3.04
CA GLU A 110 -8.69 -6.75 3.38
C GLU A 110 -8.25 -7.72 2.28
N ALA A 111 -8.35 -7.32 1.00
CA ALA A 111 -7.86 -8.11 -0.14
C ALA A 111 -6.36 -8.46 -0.04
N SER A 112 -5.58 -7.70 0.75
CA SER A 112 -4.17 -8.01 1.00
C SER A 112 -3.98 -9.35 1.74
N LEU A 113 -5.02 -9.84 2.43
CA LEU A 113 -5.02 -11.13 3.13
C LEU A 113 -4.94 -12.34 2.19
N GLU A 114 -5.19 -12.16 0.89
CA GLU A 114 -4.96 -13.19 -0.12
C GLU A 114 -3.46 -13.42 -0.40
N PHE A 115 -2.59 -12.46 -0.03
CA PHE A 115 -1.15 -12.49 -0.33
C PHE A 115 -0.28 -12.75 0.90
N ALA A 116 -0.72 -12.35 2.09
CA ALA A 116 -0.02 -12.63 3.34
C ALA A 116 -1.00 -12.76 4.51
N SER A 117 -0.59 -13.46 5.57
CA SER A 117 -1.46 -13.65 6.73
C SER A 117 -1.64 -12.36 7.52
N LEU A 118 -2.73 -12.26 8.28
CA LEU A 118 -2.90 -11.16 9.24
C LEU A 118 -1.74 -11.11 10.23
N GLU A 119 -1.20 -12.25 10.66
CA GLU A 119 -0.03 -12.28 11.55
C GLU A 119 1.21 -11.66 10.93
N ASP A 120 1.46 -11.89 9.63
CA ASP A 120 2.57 -11.28 8.92
C ASP A 120 2.42 -9.76 8.88
N PHE A 121 1.22 -9.26 8.57
CA PHE A 121 0.94 -7.83 8.64
C PHE A 121 1.11 -7.28 10.06
N LYS A 122 0.60 -7.96 11.09
CA LYS A 122 0.74 -7.53 12.49
C LYS A 122 2.20 -7.43 12.93
N LYS A 123 3.07 -8.35 12.52
CA LYS A 123 4.52 -8.30 12.81
C LYS A 123 5.21 -7.05 12.23
N HIS A 124 4.64 -6.47 11.18
CA HIS A 124 5.16 -5.29 10.49
C HIS A 124 4.35 -4.01 10.77
N ALA A 125 3.32 -4.07 11.62
CA ALA A 125 2.41 -2.98 11.87
C ALA A 125 3.04 -1.82 12.65
N ILE A 126 2.76 -0.57 12.30
CA ILE A 126 3.18 0.61 13.10
C ILE A 126 2.05 1.23 13.93
N ASP A 127 0.84 0.73 13.75
CA ASP A 127 -0.39 1.20 14.39
C ASP A 127 -1.00 0.17 15.35
N LEU A 128 -0.22 -0.85 15.74
CA LEU A 128 -0.50 -1.71 16.89
C LEU A 128 0.40 -1.30 18.06
N SER A 129 -0.24 -0.95 19.17
CA SER A 129 0.38 -0.67 20.47
C SER A 129 0.67 -1.94 21.26
#